data_AF-A0A1A8LGZ5-F1
#
_entry.id   AF-A0A1A8LGZ5-F1
#
_cell.length_a   1.000
_cell.length_b   1.000
_cell.length_c   1.000
_cell.angle_alpha   90.00
_cell.angle_beta   90.00
_cell.angle_gamma   90.00
#
_symmetry.space_group_name_H-M   'P 1'
#
loop_
_entity.id
_entity.type
_entity.pdbx_description
1 polymer ?
#
loop_
_entity_poly.entity_id
_entity_poly.type
_entity_poly.pdbx_seq_one_letter_code
_entity_poly.pdbx_strand_id
1 'polypeptide(L)'
;TEFKGFDSHYFCFITLTTIGFGDIIPQHPKFFMLTSLFIIVGMAIMSMAFKLSQTRIVSCYRKCIKFISRGNVETPENKEKD
;
A
#
# COMPACT_ATOMS: atom_id res chain seq x y z
N THR A 1 3.83 -25.90 13.72
CA THR A 1 3.27 -26.22 12.40
C THR A 1 3.95 -25.34 11.39
N GLU A 2 4.94 -25.91 10.69
CA GLU A 2 5.76 -25.23 9.69
C GLU A 2 4.88 -24.74 8.54
N PHE A 3 4.82 -23.43 8.34
CA PHE A 3 4.29 -22.90 7.09
C PHE A 3 5.34 -22.98 6.00
N LYS A 4 5.69 -24.21 5.59
CA LYS A 4 6.70 -24.55 4.56
C LYS A 4 6.44 -23.98 3.15
N GLY A 5 5.46 -23.08 3.00
CA GLY A 5 5.05 -22.45 1.75
C GLY A 5 4.85 -20.93 1.81
N PHE A 6 5.00 -20.29 2.97
CA PHE A 6 4.86 -18.82 3.06
C PHE A 6 6.18 -18.07 2.89
N ASP A 7 7.32 -18.74 2.84
CA ASP A 7 8.65 -18.10 2.71
C ASP A 7 8.76 -17.20 1.47
N SER A 8 8.18 -17.63 0.34
CA SER A 8 8.15 -16.85 -0.90
C SER A 8 7.25 -15.62 -0.82
N HIS A 9 6.12 -15.74 -0.13
CA HIS A 9 5.19 -14.63 0.11
C HIS A 9 5.75 -13.64 1.12
N TYR A 10 6.40 -14.15 2.17
CA TYR A 10 7.11 -13.35 3.16
C TYR A 10 8.23 -12.57 2.50
N PHE A 11 9.11 -13.21 1.71
CA PHE A 11 10.14 -12.53 0.93
C PHE A 11 9.56 -11.44 0.02
N CYS A 12 8.50 -11.75 -0.74
CA CYS A 12 7.84 -10.78 -1.60
C CYS A 12 7.28 -9.59 -0.78
N PHE A 13 6.61 -9.86 0.34
CA PHE A 13 6.00 -8.83 1.18
C PHE A 13 7.04 -7.94 1.85
N ILE A 14 8.10 -8.48 2.45
CA ILE A 14 9.14 -7.67 3.11
C ILE A 14 9.89 -6.78 2.12
N THR A 15 10.04 -7.22 0.87
CA THR A 15 10.67 -6.41 -0.18
C THR A 15 9.69 -5.39 -0.76
N LEU A 16 8.43 -5.75 -1.00
CA LEU A 16 7.38 -4.81 -1.43
C LEU A 16 7.09 -3.72 -0.39
N THR A 17 7.15 -4.06 0.89
CA THR A 17 7.02 -3.08 1.98
C THR A 17 8.33 -2.35 2.27
N THR A 18 9.41 -2.66 1.55
CA THR A 18 10.74 -2.09 1.72
C THR A 18 11.34 -2.29 3.12
N ILE A 19 10.83 -3.25 3.91
CA ILE A 19 11.37 -3.63 5.22
C ILE A 19 12.74 -4.31 5.04
N GLY A 20 12.82 -5.30 4.14
CA GLY A 20 14.08 -5.85 3.65
C GLY A 20 15.00 -6.53 4.68
N PHE A 21 14.48 -7.39 5.56
CA PHE A 21 15.31 -8.10 6.56
C PHE A 21 16.44 -8.97 5.98
N GLY A 22 16.25 -9.54 4.79
CA GLY A 22 17.29 -10.31 4.09
C GLY A 22 17.59 -11.68 4.69
N ASP A 23 16.70 -12.18 5.54
CA ASP A 23 16.75 -13.50 6.19
C ASP A 23 16.47 -14.66 5.23
N ILE A 24 15.65 -14.44 4.20
CA ILE A 24 15.36 -15.40 3.14
C ILE A 24 15.86 -14.84 1.80
N ILE A 25 16.75 -15.57 1.14
CA ILE A 25 17.39 -15.15 -0.11
C ILE A 25 17.33 -16.32 -1.11
N PRO A 26 16.79 -16.14 -2.33
CA PRO A 26 16.78 -17.20 -3.32
C PRO A 26 18.21 -17.46 -3.81
N GLN A 27 18.68 -18.70 -3.69
CA GLN A 27 20.06 -19.08 -4.03
C GLN A 27 20.36 -19.13 -5.54
N HIS A 28 19.32 -19.14 -6.39
CA HIS A 28 19.49 -19.22 -7.84
C HIS A 28 19.39 -17.85 -8.53
N PRO A 29 20.43 -17.42 -9.27
CA PRO A 29 20.51 -16.08 -9.84
C PRO A 29 19.43 -15.77 -10.89
N LYS A 30 18.99 -16.77 -11.67
CA LYS A 30 17.91 -16.59 -12.66
C LYS A 30 16.56 -16.31 -12.01
N PHE A 31 16.24 -17.03 -10.94
CA PHE A 31 14.99 -16.83 -10.19
C PHE A 31 15.02 -15.49 -9.44
N PHE A 32 16.17 -15.09 -8.89
CA PHE A 32 16.32 -13.77 -8.26
C PHE A 32 16.01 -12.62 -9.23
N MET A 33 16.52 -12.69 -10.46
CA MET A 33 16.28 -11.65 -11.47
C MET A 33 14.79 -11.55 -11.85
N LEU A 34 14.11 -12.68 -12.03
CA LEU A 34 12.67 -12.72 -12.30
C LEU A 34 11.84 -12.18 -11.13
N THR A 35 12.17 -12.58 -9.90
CA THR A 35 11.47 -12.10 -8.70
C THR A 35 11.67 -10.61 -8.49
N SER A 36 12.88 -10.09 -8.72
CA SER A 36 13.16 -8.66 -8.65
C SER A 36 12.31 -7.85 -9.64
N LEU A 37 12.21 -8.30 -10.89
CA LEU A 37 11.37 -7.66 -11.91
C LEU A 37 9.89 -7.66 -11.52
N PHE A 38 9.39 -8.79 -10.99
CA PHE A 38 8.02 -8.91 -10.51
C PHE A 38 7.73 -7.92 -9.36
N ILE A 39 8.68 -7.75 -8.44
CA ILE A 39 8.55 -6.82 -7.31
C ILE A 39 8.55 -5.37 -7.79
N ILE A 40 9.37 -4.99 -8.77
CA ILE A 40 9.36 -3.63 -9.35
C ILE A 40 7.97 -3.31 -9.93
N VAL A 41 7.39 -4.24 -10.68
CA VAL A 41 6.04 -4.07 -11.22
C VAL A 41 4.99 -4.02 -10.09
N GLY A 42 5.13 -4.90 -9.10
CA GLY A 42 4.26 -4.94 -7.91
C GLY A 42 4.28 -3.62 -7.12
N MET A 43 5.44 -2.99 -6.97
CA MET A 43 5.59 -1.67 -6.34
C MET A 43 4.82 -0.58 -7.07
N ALA A 44 4.85 -0.58 -8.41
CA ALA A 44 4.09 0.38 -9.21
C ALA A 44 2.58 0.24 -9.01
N ILE A 45 2.08 -1.01 -9.01
CA ILE A 45 0.67 -1.32 -8.75
C ILE A 45 0.29 -0.93 -7.32
N MET A 46 1.13 -1.26 -6.34
CA MET A 46 0.90 -0.89 -4.94
C MET A 46 0.86 0.63 -4.76
N SER A 47 1.72 1.39 -5.43
CA SER A 47 1.69 2.85 -5.39
C SER A 47 0.33 3.40 -5.84
N MET A 48 -0.20 2.90 -6.96
CA MET A 48 -1.53 3.28 -7.44
C MET A 48 -2.64 2.89 -6.45
N ALA A 49 -2.56 1.68 -5.89
CA ALA A 49 -3.50 1.21 -4.87
C ALA A 49 -3.47 2.09 -3.61
N PHE A 50 -2.28 2.51 -3.16
CA PHE A 50 -2.11 3.43 -2.03
C PHE A 50 -2.71 4.81 -2.33
N LYS A 51 -2.50 5.34 -3.53
CA LYS A 51 -3.12 6.62 -3.95
C LYS A 51 -4.65 6.53 -3.87
N LEU A 52 -5.23 5.47 -4.42
CA LEU A 52 -6.69 5.26 -4.34
C LEU A 52 -7.14 5.10 -2.88
N SER A 53 -6.42 4.32 -2.08
CA SER A 53 -6.73 4.11 -0.66
C SER A 53 -6.75 5.42 0.12
N GLN A 54 -5.78 6.31 -0.11
CA GLN A 54 -5.76 7.66 0.48
C GLN A 54 -7.01 8.45 0.08
N THR A 55 -7.37 8.49 -1.20
CA THR A 55 -8.58 9.18 -1.67
C THR A 55 -9.85 8.64 -1.00
N ARG A 56 -9.95 7.32 -0.82
CA ARG A 56 -11.10 6.67 -0.19
C ARG A 56 -11.15 6.93 1.31
N ILE A 57 -10.01 6.88 2.00
CA ILE A 57 -9.89 7.22 3.42
C ILE A 57 -10.30 8.68 3.66
N VAL A 58 -9.79 9.62 2.85
CA VAL A 58 -10.16 11.05 2.94
C VAL A 58 -11.64 11.25 2.67
N SER A 59 -12.21 10.56 1.69
CA SER A 59 -13.65 10.62 1.40
C SER A 59 -14.49 10.07 2.56
N CYS A 60 -14.05 8.97 3.18
CA CYS A 60 -14.70 8.40 4.36
C CYS A 60 -14.59 9.36 5.55
N TYR A 61 -13.40 9.90 5.81
CA TYR A 61 -13.16 10.90 6.84
C TYR A 61 -14.03 12.15 6.66
N ARG A 62 -14.11 12.69 5.43
CA ARG A 62 -14.99 13.82 5.08
C ARG A 62 -16.47 13.50 5.27
N LYS A 63 -16.91 12.25 5.02
CA LYS A 63 -18.28 11.81 5.31
C LYS A 63 -18.51 11.72 6.82
N CYS A 64 -17.60 11.10 7.57
CA CYS A 64 -17.70 10.98 9.03
C CYS A 64 -17.73 12.35 9.71
N ILE A 65 -16.84 13.28 9.34
CA ILE A 65 -16.83 14.63 9.91
C ILE A 65 -18.10 15.40 9.53
N LYS A 66 -18.64 15.23 8.32
CA LYS A 66 -19.92 15.86 7.92
C LYS A 66 -21.12 15.29 8.66
N PHE A 67 -21.12 13.99 8.97
CA PHE A 67 -22.13 13.36 9.83
C PHE A 67 -22.06 13.90 11.27
N ILE A 68 -20.86 14.05 11.82
CA ILE A 68 -20.64 14.60 13.18
C ILE A 68 -20.98 16.10 13.21
N SER A 69 -20.54 16.86 12.20
CA SER A 69 -20.77 18.31 12.06
C SER A 69 -22.23 18.67 11.74
N ARG A 70 -23.08 17.73 11.31
CA ARG A 70 -24.53 17.96 11.25
C ARG A 70 -25.15 18.30 12.60
N GLY A 71 -24.41 18.14 13.71
CA GLY A 71 -24.74 18.72 15.02
C GLY A 71 -24.37 20.19 15.23
N ASN A 72 -23.50 20.84 14.42
CA ASN A 72 -23.03 22.22 14.67
C ASN A 72 -22.45 23.06 13.48
N VAL A 73 -22.98 22.95 12.25
CA VAL A 73 -22.89 23.94 11.13
C VAL A 73 -21.48 24.30 10.54
N GLU A 74 -21.54 24.71 9.27
CA GLU A 74 -20.61 25.49 8.42
C GLU A 74 -19.53 24.73 7.62
N THR A 75 -19.82 24.62 6.32
CA THR A 75 -18.89 24.20 5.28
C THR A 75 -18.05 25.41 4.88
N PRO A 76 -16.71 25.38 5.00
CA PRO A 76 -15.90 26.29 4.21
C PRO A 76 -15.91 25.75 2.80
N GLU A 77 -16.63 26.50 1.98
CA GLU A 77 -16.61 26.49 0.52
C GLU A 77 -15.18 26.48 -0.01
N ASN A 78 -14.98 25.61 -1.00
CA ASN A 78 -14.07 25.73 -2.13
C ASN A 78 -13.02 26.86 -2.06
N LYS A 79 -11.76 26.50 -1.81
CA LYS A 79 -10.60 27.26 -2.30
C LYS A 79 -9.78 26.38 -3.23
N GLU A 80 -10.38 26.04 -4.37
CA GLU A 80 -9.64 26.02 -5.63
C GLU A 80 -9.20 27.47 -5.89
N LYS A 81 -7.92 27.74 -5.68
CA LYS A 81 -7.27 29.00 -6.05
C LYS A 81 -6.01 28.68 -6.82
N ASP A 82 -6.06 29.07 -8.10
CA ASP A 82 -5.00 29.56 -8.98
C ASP A 82 -3.79 28.63 -9.26
#